data_AF-A0ABD0R0N1-F1
#
_entry.id   AF-A0ABD0R0N1-F1
#
_cell.length_a   1.000
_cell.length_b   1.000
_cell.length_c   1.000
_cell.angle_alpha   90.00
_cell.angle_beta   90.00
_cell.angle_gamma   90.00
#
_symmetry.space_group_name_H-M   'P 1'
#
loop_
_entity.id
_entity.type
_entity.pdbx_description
1 polymer ?
#
loop_
_entity_poly.entity_id
_entity_poly.type
_entity_poly.pdbx_seq_one_letter_code
_entity_poly.pdbx_strand_id
1 'polypeptide(L)'
;MQWSGFLQVSSKFACLGQRTTHCSTLFTRGLCGRLPPRHVAGSVLGAQSFHCSVQRLKKRPEAESPPRELDLVRYDMRDLKKAPKPALYLGLSGLIPFVSAPLLMAVTELYLPEVAFAQVAYGASIVSFLGGVRWGFALPAGSPAKPDWLNLANSVVPSLIAWTALLFCHDITQSAVLVIMGLGIALHYDLSLLPTYPSWFKALRTILTVVAFFSLIGTVVIKQYYPEKKYFTDK
;
A
#
# COMPACT_ATOMS: atom_id res chain seq x y z
N MET A 1 23.61 -42.94 -8.93
CA MET A 1 22.32 -42.85 -9.63
C MET A 1 21.90 -41.39 -9.62
N GLN A 2 21.77 -40.82 -10.81
CA GLN A 2 21.96 -39.42 -11.13
C GLN A 2 20.59 -38.77 -11.38
N TRP A 3 20.35 -37.66 -10.69
CA TRP A 3 19.15 -36.84 -10.84
C TRP A 3 19.25 -36.01 -12.13
N SER A 4 18.42 -36.31 -13.12
CA SER A 4 18.24 -35.48 -14.31
C SER A 4 16.82 -35.66 -14.85
N GLY A 5 15.95 -34.68 -14.56
CA GLY A 5 14.59 -34.68 -15.07
C GLY A 5 13.90 -33.34 -14.80
N PHE A 6 13.63 -32.60 -15.88
CA PHE A 6 12.71 -31.47 -15.99
C PHE A 6 13.18 -30.08 -15.52
N LEU A 7 14.20 -29.56 -16.21
CA LEU A 7 14.31 -28.13 -16.54
C LEU A 7 14.21 -27.98 -18.07
N GLN A 8 12.99 -27.88 -18.63
CA GLN A 8 12.85 -27.51 -20.05
C GLN A 8 11.44 -27.01 -20.42
N VAL A 9 11.05 -25.81 -19.99
CA VAL A 9 10.02 -25.01 -20.71
C VAL A 9 10.42 -23.53 -20.64
N SER A 10 11.35 -23.13 -21.50
CA SER A 10 11.57 -21.73 -21.90
C SER A 10 12.28 -21.74 -23.25
N SER A 11 11.52 -21.53 -24.34
CA SER A 11 12.01 -21.14 -25.68
C SER A 11 10.92 -21.31 -26.75
N LYS A 12 9.76 -20.68 -26.57
CA LYS A 12 8.84 -20.45 -27.69
C LYS A 12 8.39 -19.01 -27.66
N PHE A 13 9.04 -18.21 -28.50
CA PHE A 13 8.57 -17.04 -29.25
C PHE A 13 9.72 -16.06 -29.48
N ALA A 14 10.70 -16.52 -30.25
CA ALA A 14 11.64 -15.66 -30.97
C ALA A 14 11.75 -16.18 -32.41
N CYS A 15 11.68 -15.25 -33.36
CA CYS A 15 11.86 -15.38 -34.81
C CYS A 15 10.72 -15.98 -35.65
N LEU A 16 9.91 -15.08 -36.23
CA LEU A 16 9.67 -15.08 -37.67
C LEU A 16 9.42 -13.64 -38.15
N GLY A 17 10.14 -13.19 -39.19
CA GLY A 17 9.72 -12.05 -40.01
C GLY A 17 10.68 -10.86 -40.15
N GLN A 18 11.93 -11.10 -40.50
CA GLN A 18 12.85 -10.08 -41.02
C GLN A 18 12.58 -9.87 -42.53
N ARG A 19 12.35 -8.63 -42.98
CA ARG A 19 12.58 -8.25 -44.39
C ARG A 19 12.89 -6.74 -44.55
N THR A 20 14.16 -6.48 -44.88
CA THR A 20 14.79 -5.40 -45.69
C THR A 20 14.63 -3.94 -45.25
N THR A 21 15.62 -3.22 -44.70
CA THR A 21 16.95 -2.71 -45.17
C THR A 21 16.97 -1.63 -46.27
N HIS A 22 17.55 -0.48 -45.85
CA HIS A 22 18.42 0.46 -46.58
C HIS A 22 17.82 1.51 -47.54
N CYS A 23 17.97 2.80 -47.16
CA CYS A 23 18.49 3.83 -48.06
C CYS A 23 19.11 4.97 -47.24
N SER A 24 20.43 5.12 -47.34
CA SER A 24 21.17 6.30 -46.89
C SER A 24 21.97 6.80 -48.10
N THR A 25 21.73 8.02 -48.57
CA THR A 25 22.69 8.75 -49.41
C THR A 25 22.70 10.23 -49.09
N LEU A 26 23.92 10.65 -48.80
CA LEU A 26 24.50 11.97 -48.63
C LEU A 26 24.16 13.03 -49.70
N PHE A 27 24.42 14.29 -49.30
CA PHE A 27 25.00 15.38 -50.08
C PHE A 27 24.11 16.26 -50.97
N THR A 28 23.93 17.53 -50.56
CA THR A 28 24.36 18.78 -51.26
C THR A 28 23.99 19.99 -50.38
N ARG A 29 24.95 20.68 -49.76
CA ARG A 29 25.56 21.97 -50.18
C ARG A 29 24.56 23.14 -50.31
N GLY A 30 24.70 24.14 -49.44
CA GLY A 30 24.08 25.47 -49.58
C GLY A 30 24.51 26.43 -48.47
N LEU A 31 25.63 27.13 -48.68
CA LEU A 31 26.15 28.21 -47.83
C LEU A 31 25.29 29.50 -47.95
N CYS A 32 24.97 30.11 -46.80
CA CYS A 32 24.80 31.56 -46.60
C CYS A 32 24.71 31.77 -45.08
N GLY A 33 25.58 32.46 -44.34
CA GLY A 33 26.43 33.59 -44.67
C GLY A 33 25.78 34.89 -44.18
N ARG A 34 25.98 35.28 -42.91
CA ARG A 34 26.27 36.67 -42.42
C ARG A 34 25.96 36.88 -40.91
N LEU A 35 27.03 37.12 -40.16
CA LEU A 35 27.17 38.09 -39.04
C LEU A 35 27.92 39.33 -39.62
N PRO A 36 28.16 40.45 -38.90
CA PRO A 36 27.45 41.19 -37.84
C PRO A 36 27.25 42.70 -38.28
N PRO A 37 27.06 43.72 -37.40
CA PRO A 37 28.17 44.30 -36.62
C PRO A 37 27.82 44.82 -35.20
N ARG A 38 28.89 45.10 -34.45
CA ARG A 38 28.97 45.75 -33.13
C ARG A 38 28.87 47.29 -33.24
N HIS A 39 28.35 47.98 -32.23
CA HIS A 39 28.78 49.31 -31.71
C HIS A 39 28.20 49.46 -30.28
N VAL A 40 28.98 49.48 -29.19
CA VAL A 40 29.80 50.54 -28.56
C VAL A 40 29.00 51.59 -27.75
N ALA A 41 29.23 51.52 -26.43
CA ALA A 41 29.29 52.55 -25.38
C ALA A 41 28.10 53.50 -25.11
N GLY A 42 27.69 53.50 -23.83
CA GLY A 42 26.89 54.55 -23.21
C GLY A 42 26.85 54.36 -21.69
N SER A 43 27.75 55.06 -20.99
CA SER A 43 27.82 55.16 -19.53
C SER A 43 26.66 56.03 -19.02
N VAL A 44 25.89 55.56 -18.03
CA VAL A 44 25.16 56.43 -17.09
C VAL A 44 25.17 55.75 -15.71
N LEU A 45 25.82 56.42 -14.76
CA LEU A 45 25.73 56.16 -13.33
C LEU A 45 24.28 56.29 -12.87
N GLY A 46 23.66 55.17 -12.51
CA GLY A 46 22.44 55.13 -11.70
C GLY A 46 22.82 54.73 -10.28
N ALA A 47 22.92 55.71 -9.38
CA ALA A 47 23.11 55.47 -7.95
C ALA A 47 21.97 54.58 -7.43
N GLN A 48 22.26 53.31 -7.17
CA GLN A 48 21.32 52.40 -6.53
C GLN A 48 21.34 52.69 -5.04
N SER A 49 20.27 53.33 -4.56
CA SER A 49 19.97 53.48 -3.14
C SER A 49 19.82 52.08 -2.53
N PHE A 50 20.76 51.69 -1.68
CA PHE A 50 20.61 50.55 -0.78
C PHE A 50 19.50 50.86 0.23
N HIS A 51 18.26 50.55 -0.15
CA HIS A 51 17.12 50.64 0.73
C HIS A 51 17.13 49.39 1.63
N CYS A 52 17.69 49.53 2.83
CA CYS A 52 17.66 48.52 3.87
C CYS A 52 16.23 48.41 4.40
N SER A 53 15.37 47.66 3.70
CA SER A 53 14.03 47.34 4.17
C SER A 53 14.13 46.15 5.11
N VAL A 54 14.00 46.41 6.41
CA VAL A 54 13.78 45.41 7.44
C VAL A 54 12.44 44.74 7.13
N GLN A 55 12.47 43.66 6.35
CA GLN A 55 11.31 42.80 6.18
C GLN A 55 11.02 42.17 7.53
N ARG A 56 10.04 42.76 8.21
CA ARG A 56 9.35 42.20 9.37
C ARG A 56 9.18 40.71 9.12
N LEU A 57 9.73 39.93 10.05
CA LEU A 57 9.44 38.53 10.26
C LEU A 57 7.92 38.35 10.11
N LYS A 58 7.49 37.93 8.92
CA LYS A 58 6.09 37.65 8.62
C LYS A 58 5.77 36.41 9.44
N LYS A 59 5.26 36.64 10.65
CA LYS A 59 4.70 35.62 11.53
C LYS A 59 3.79 34.77 10.64
N ARG A 60 4.26 33.57 10.29
CA ARG A 60 3.47 32.54 9.62
C ARG A 60 2.21 32.43 10.49
N PRO A 61 1.00 32.63 9.95
CA PRO A 61 -0.18 32.17 10.66
C PRO A 61 0.08 30.70 10.94
N GLU A 62 0.17 30.31 12.21
CA GLU A 62 0.00 28.90 12.54
C GLU A 62 -1.31 28.51 11.87
N ALA A 63 -1.22 27.63 10.88
CA ALA A 63 -2.37 26.91 10.40
C ALA A 63 -2.81 26.07 11.58
N GLU A 64 -3.74 26.62 12.37
CA GLU A 64 -4.46 25.90 13.40
C GLU A 64 -5.01 24.64 12.71
N SER A 65 -4.43 23.49 13.04
CA SER A 65 -4.92 22.22 12.55
C SER A 65 -6.36 22.09 13.07
N PRO A 66 -7.36 21.89 12.20
CA PRO A 66 -8.73 21.71 12.69
C PRO A 66 -8.76 20.51 13.66
N PRO A 67 -9.69 20.50 14.62
CA PRO A 67 -9.73 19.49 15.67
C PRO A 67 -9.78 18.09 15.06
N ARG A 68 -8.68 17.35 15.22
CA ARG A 68 -8.40 16.07 14.55
C ARG A 68 -9.29 14.92 15.03
N GLU A 69 -10.04 15.12 16.11
CA GLU A 69 -10.89 14.09 16.72
C GLU A 69 -12.16 13.78 15.91
N LEU A 70 -12.60 14.66 15.01
CA LEU A 70 -13.82 14.48 14.23
C LEU A 70 -13.60 13.82 12.86
N ASP A 71 -12.36 13.64 12.38
CA ASP A 71 -12.08 13.18 11.02
C ASP A 71 -12.20 11.65 10.84
N LEU A 72 -11.98 10.88 11.91
CA LEU A 72 -12.22 9.42 11.91
C LEU A 72 -13.72 9.07 11.82
N VAL A 73 -14.58 9.94 12.37
CA VAL A 73 -16.06 9.88 12.23
C VAL A 73 -16.53 10.54 10.93
N ARG A 74 -15.68 11.34 10.26
CA ARG A 74 -16.01 12.09 9.04
C ARG A 74 -15.95 11.27 7.75
N TYR A 75 -15.36 10.08 7.76
CA TYR A 75 -15.65 9.11 6.71
C TYR A 75 -17.07 8.62 6.92
N ASP A 76 -18.00 9.30 6.26
CA ASP A 76 -19.43 9.07 6.40
C ASP A 76 -19.71 7.60 6.10
N MET A 77 -20.03 6.79 7.11
CA MET A 77 -20.42 5.39 6.92
C MET A 77 -21.64 5.27 5.98
N ARG A 78 -22.36 6.37 5.75
CA ARG A 78 -23.40 6.48 4.72
C ARG A 78 -22.85 6.38 3.30
N ASP A 79 -21.59 6.78 3.06
CA ASP A 79 -20.92 6.65 1.76
C ASP A 79 -20.62 5.21 1.39
N LEU A 80 -20.63 4.28 2.35
CA LEU A 80 -20.50 2.85 2.06
C LEU A 80 -21.59 2.38 1.09
N LYS A 81 -22.79 2.99 1.13
CA LYS A 81 -23.90 2.71 0.21
C LYS A 81 -23.58 3.08 -1.24
N LYS A 82 -22.59 3.95 -1.46
CA LYS A 82 -22.12 4.38 -2.80
C LYS A 82 -21.04 3.44 -3.37
N ALA A 83 -20.53 2.51 -2.57
CA ALA A 83 -19.52 1.58 -3.03
C ALA A 83 -20.06 0.66 -4.13
N PRO A 84 -19.23 0.29 -5.13
CA PRO A 84 -19.62 -0.72 -6.11
C PRO A 84 -20.01 -2.02 -5.42
N LYS A 85 -21.16 -2.60 -5.81
CA LYS A 85 -21.67 -3.85 -5.21
C LYS A 85 -20.62 -4.97 -5.15
N PRO A 86 -19.79 -5.21 -6.18
CA PRO A 86 -18.75 -6.25 -6.09
C PRO A 86 -17.74 -5.98 -4.97
N ALA A 87 -17.34 -4.73 -4.74
CA ALA A 87 -16.40 -4.37 -3.68
C ALA A 87 -16.99 -4.64 -2.29
N LEU A 88 -18.29 -4.36 -2.11
CA LEU A 88 -19.00 -4.65 -0.86
C LEU A 88 -19.10 -6.15 -0.60
N TYR A 89 -19.58 -6.92 -1.58
CA TYR A 89 -19.75 -8.36 -1.41
C TYR A 89 -18.41 -9.06 -1.17
N LEU A 90 -17.40 -8.77 -1.99
CA LEU A 90 -16.08 -9.38 -1.84
C LEU A 90 -15.41 -8.95 -0.53
N GLY A 91 -15.45 -7.65 -0.21
CA GLY A 91 -14.88 -7.12 1.03
C GLY A 91 -15.50 -7.75 2.28
N LEU A 92 -16.82 -7.79 2.36
CA LEU A 92 -17.53 -8.38 3.50
C LEU A 92 -17.38 -9.91 3.55
N SER A 93 -17.36 -10.60 2.41
CA SER A 93 -17.11 -12.05 2.37
C SER A 93 -15.71 -12.40 2.87
N GLY A 94 -14.73 -11.50 2.68
CA GLY A 94 -13.39 -11.65 3.25
C GLY A 94 -13.35 -11.61 4.78
N LEU A 95 -14.43 -11.21 5.47
CA LEU A 95 -14.49 -11.28 6.93
C LEU A 95 -14.89 -12.66 7.46
N ILE A 96 -15.35 -13.57 6.58
CA ILE A 96 -15.84 -14.88 7.00
C ILE A 96 -14.78 -15.63 7.81
N PRO A 97 -13.52 -15.82 7.34
CA PRO A 97 -12.53 -16.57 8.11
C PRO A 97 -12.10 -15.86 9.41
N PHE A 98 -12.16 -14.52 9.44
CA PHE A 98 -11.88 -13.76 10.66
C PHE A 98 -12.92 -14.03 11.74
N VAL A 99 -14.21 -13.97 11.41
CA VAL A 99 -15.30 -14.09 12.39
C VAL A 99 -15.58 -15.55 12.72
N SER A 100 -15.54 -16.45 11.73
CA SER A 100 -15.91 -17.85 11.92
C SER A 100 -14.95 -18.59 12.86
N ALA A 101 -13.67 -18.27 12.85
CA ALA A 101 -12.66 -18.91 13.70
C ALA A 101 -12.94 -18.73 15.21
N PRO A 102 -13.00 -17.51 15.77
CA PRO A 102 -13.33 -17.30 17.17
C PRO A 102 -14.76 -17.74 17.49
N LEU A 103 -15.71 -17.57 16.57
CA LEU A 103 -17.09 -18.03 16.80
C LEU A 103 -17.16 -19.55 16.96
N LEU A 104 -16.46 -20.31 16.11
CA LEU A 104 -16.38 -21.77 16.22
C LEU A 104 -15.78 -22.16 17.57
N MET A 105 -14.64 -21.60 17.94
CA MET A 105 -13.97 -21.91 19.21
C MET A 105 -14.85 -21.55 20.42
N ALA A 106 -15.56 -20.42 20.36
CA ALA A 106 -16.50 -20.00 21.40
C ALA A 106 -17.69 -20.95 21.55
N VAL A 107 -18.31 -21.36 20.44
CA VAL A 107 -19.45 -22.30 20.46
C VAL A 107 -19.04 -23.67 20.98
N THR A 108 -17.83 -24.11 20.66
CA THR A 108 -17.31 -25.39 21.15
C THR A 108 -16.71 -25.34 22.56
N GLU A 109 -16.54 -24.14 23.13
CA GLU A 109 -15.82 -23.89 24.38
C GLU A 109 -14.41 -24.53 24.42
N LEU A 110 -13.76 -24.59 23.25
CA LEU A 110 -12.46 -25.21 23.06
C LEU A 110 -11.54 -24.28 22.30
N TYR A 111 -10.31 -24.14 22.79
CA TYR A 111 -9.27 -23.47 22.03
C TYR A 111 -8.63 -24.47 21.05
N LEU A 112 -8.70 -24.14 19.75
CA LEU A 112 -8.19 -24.96 18.65
C LEU A 112 -7.01 -24.24 17.98
N PRO A 113 -5.75 -24.60 18.31
CA PRO A 113 -4.56 -23.90 17.84
C PRO A 113 -4.46 -23.82 16.31
N GLU A 114 -4.90 -24.85 15.60
CA GLU A 114 -4.83 -24.91 14.14
C GLU A 114 -5.85 -23.97 13.47
N VAL A 115 -7.03 -23.82 14.09
CA VAL A 115 -8.05 -22.85 13.64
C VAL A 115 -7.56 -21.43 13.91
N ALA A 116 -6.97 -21.18 15.08
CA ALA A 116 -6.39 -19.89 15.42
C ALA A 116 -5.23 -19.54 14.49
N PHE A 117 -4.34 -20.50 14.19
CA PHE A 117 -3.28 -20.30 13.20
C PHE A 117 -3.83 -20.03 11.80
N ALA A 118 -4.86 -20.75 11.36
CA ALA A 118 -5.49 -20.51 10.07
C ALA A 118 -6.07 -19.10 9.95
N GLN A 119 -6.72 -18.60 11.02
CA GLN A 119 -7.23 -17.23 11.07
C GLN A 119 -6.10 -16.20 10.97
N VAL A 120 -5.00 -16.40 11.70
CA VAL A 120 -3.85 -15.48 11.67
C VAL A 120 -3.13 -15.54 10.33
N ALA A 121 -2.96 -16.73 9.75
CA ALA A 121 -2.35 -16.89 8.44
C ALA A 121 -3.20 -16.25 7.33
N TYR A 122 -4.53 -16.36 7.43
CA TYR A 122 -5.45 -15.64 6.56
C TYR A 122 -5.27 -14.12 6.72
N GLY A 123 -5.22 -13.62 7.95
CA GLY A 123 -4.98 -12.19 8.21
C GLY A 123 -3.63 -11.70 7.66
N ALA A 124 -2.55 -12.47 7.83
CA ALA A 124 -1.25 -12.18 7.24
C ALA A 124 -1.31 -12.13 5.70
N SER A 125 -2.04 -13.04 5.06
CA SER A 125 -2.23 -13.03 3.61
C SER A 125 -2.92 -11.74 3.12
N ILE A 126 -3.93 -11.27 3.85
CA ILE A 126 -4.61 -10.01 3.58
C ILE A 126 -3.64 -8.85 3.74
N VAL A 127 -2.95 -8.74 4.88
CA VAL A 127 -1.98 -7.66 5.15
C VAL A 127 -0.94 -7.57 4.04
N SER A 128 -0.42 -8.69 3.56
CA SER A 128 0.52 -8.73 2.44
C SER A 128 -0.11 -8.26 1.12
N PHE A 129 -1.35 -8.70 0.83
CA PHE A 129 -2.10 -8.23 -0.33
C PHE A 129 -2.33 -6.71 -0.29
N LEU A 130 -2.66 -6.15 0.88
CA LEU A 130 -2.87 -4.70 1.05
C LEU A 130 -1.61 -3.89 0.70
N GLY A 131 -0.43 -4.41 1.04
CA GLY A 131 0.84 -3.83 0.62
C GLY A 131 0.95 -3.73 -0.91
N GLY A 132 0.65 -4.83 -1.62
CA GLY A 132 0.72 -4.90 -3.08
C GLY A 132 -0.21 -3.94 -3.82
N VAL A 133 -1.38 -3.61 -3.26
CA VAL A 133 -2.35 -2.67 -3.87
C VAL A 133 -1.71 -1.31 -4.19
N ARG A 134 -0.74 -0.87 -3.37
CA ARG A 134 -0.11 0.45 -3.51
C ARG A 134 0.72 0.58 -4.80
N TRP A 135 1.34 -0.50 -5.28
CA TRP A 135 2.02 -0.51 -6.58
C TRP A 135 0.98 -0.33 -7.70
N GLY A 136 -0.14 -1.04 -7.63
CA GLY A 136 -1.23 -0.90 -8.58
C GLY A 136 -1.83 0.52 -8.63
N PHE A 137 -1.82 1.23 -7.51
CA PHE A 137 -2.25 2.64 -7.47
C PHE A 137 -1.19 3.61 -8.00
N ALA A 138 0.11 3.37 -7.76
CA ALA A 138 1.18 4.31 -8.08
C ALA A 138 1.70 4.22 -9.54
N LEU A 139 1.55 3.06 -10.18
CA LEU A 139 2.09 2.82 -11.54
C LEU A 139 1.34 3.52 -12.69
N PRO A 140 0.00 3.67 -12.67
CA PRO A 140 -0.72 4.31 -13.77
C PRO A 140 -0.25 5.76 -14.03
N ALA A 141 -0.15 6.12 -15.31
CA ALA A 141 0.19 7.49 -15.71
C ALA A 141 -0.85 8.49 -15.17
N GLY A 142 -0.38 9.58 -14.55
CA GLY A 142 -1.25 10.58 -13.93
C GLY A 142 -1.82 10.18 -12.57
N SER A 143 -1.34 9.09 -11.96
CA SER A 143 -1.72 8.75 -10.59
C SER A 143 -1.36 9.87 -9.60
N PRO A 144 -2.23 10.16 -8.61
CA PRO A 144 -1.92 11.05 -7.50
C PRO A 144 -0.72 10.57 -6.67
N ALA A 145 -0.47 9.26 -6.61
CA ALA A 145 0.70 8.69 -5.97
C ALA A 145 1.78 8.42 -7.02
N LYS A 146 2.97 8.98 -6.81
CA LYS A 146 4.11 8.74 -7.69
C LYS A 146 4.80 7.42 -7.33
N PRO A 147 5.42 6.71 -8.29
CA PRO A 147 6.24 5.53 -8.01
C PRO A 147 7.61 5.96 -7.44
N ASP A 148 7.60 6.70 -6.34
CA ASP A 148 8.79 7.12 -5.61
C ASP A 148 9.13 6.14 -4.47
N TRP A 149 10.32 6.31 -3.89
CA TRP A 149 10.81 5.45 -2.81
C TRP A 149 9.85 5.39 -1.63
N LEU A 150 9.19 6.49 -1.29
CA LEU A 150 8.26 6.54 -0.15
C LEU A 150 7.03 5.67 -0.43
N ASN A 151 6.39 5.82 -1.59
CA ASN A 151 5.20 5.05 -1.93
C ASN A 151 5.49 3.56 -2.11
N LEU A 152 6.60 3.22 -2.76
CA LEU A 152 6.99 1.84 -3.03
C LEU A 152 7.52 1.14 -1.78
N ALA A 153 8.33 1.80 -0.94
CA ALA A 153 8.82 1.19 0.30
C ALA A 153 7.68 0.96 1.31
N ASN A 154 6.74 1.91 1.44
CA ASN A 154 5.59 1.75 2.33
C ASN A 154 4.66 0.61 1.91
N SER A 155 4.72 0.16 0.65
CA SER A 155 3.99 -1.02 0.19
C SER A 155 4.56 -2.33 0.75
N VAL A 156 5.86 -2.35 1.06
CA VAL A 156 6.59 -3.56 1.47
C VAL A 156 6.45 -3.79 2.97
N VAL A 157 6.30 -2.71 3.75
CA VAL A 157 6.19 -2.76 5.21
C VAL A 157 5.09 -3.72 5.68
N PRO A 158 3.83 -3.67 5.18
CA PRO A 158 2.80 -4.63 5.58
C PRO A 158 3.17 -6.08 5.27
N SER A 159 3.75 -6.36 4.09
CA SER A 159 4.15 -7.71 3.70
C SER A 159 5.26 -8.28 4.59
N LEU A 160 6.22 -7.46 5.02
CA LEU A 160 7.25 -7.90 5.96
C LEU A 160 6.69 -8.19 7.35
N ILE A 161 5.75 -7.37 7.82
CA ILE A 161 5.04 -7.60 9.09
C ILE A 161 4.24 -8.91 9.02
N ALA A 162 3.51 -9.13 7.93
CA ALA A 162 2.76 -10.36 7.69
C ALA A 162 3.68 -11.60 7.66
N TRP A 163 4.80 -11.52 6.95
CA TRP A 163 5.79 -12.59 6.94
C TRP A 163 6.35 -12.87 8.34
N THR A 164 6.68 -11.83 9.09
CA THR A 164 7.17 -11.94 10.48
C THR A 164 6.10 -12.56 11.38
N ALA A 165 4.83 -12.19 11.23
CA ALA A 165 3.74 -12.79 11.97
C ALA A 165 3.68 -14.31 11.78
N LEU A 166 3.87 -14.79 10.55
CA LEU A 166 3.88 -16.22 10.24
C LEU A 166 5.08 -16.97 10.84
N LEU A 167 6.22 -16.30 11.06
CA LEU A 167 7.37 -16.90 11.75
C LEU A 167 7.08 -17.19 13.24
N PHE A 168 6.17 -16.42 13.86
CA PHE A 168 5.67 -16.68 15.21
C PHE A 168 4.52 -17.71 15.22
N CYS A 169 4.56 -18.72 14.35
CA CYS A 169 3.49 -19.73 14.22
C CYS A 169 3.19 -20.49 15.52
N HIS A 170 4.19 -20.64 16.40
CA HIS A 170 4.01 -21.29 17.70
C HIS A 170 3.47 -20.35 18.80
N ASP A 171 3.51 -19.04 18.59
CA ASP A 171 2.94 -18.05 19.51
C ASP A 171 1.84 -17.25 18.80
N ILE A 172 0.64 -17.82 18.84
CA ILE A 172 -0.57 -17.22 18.25
C ILE A 172 -0.84 -15.81 18.79
N THR A 173 -0.48 -15.50 20.04
CA THR A 173 -0.73 -14.18 20.60
C THR A 173 0.16 -13.14 19.91
N GLN A 174 1.46 -13.43 19.79
CA GLN A 174 2.41 -12.54 19.10
C GLN A 174 2.09 -12.43 17.61
N SER A 175 1.76 -13.56 16.97
CA SER A 175 1.37 -13.61 15.57
C SER A 175 0.11 -12.76 15.30
N ALA A 176 -0.92 -12.86 16.14
CA ALA A 176 -2.13 -12.06 16.04
C ALA A 176 -1.87 -10.56 16.26
N VAL A 177 -1.03 -10.18 17.24
CA VAL A 177 -0.64 -8.79 17.48
C VAL A 177 0.06 -8.21 16.24
N LEU A 178 0.97 -8.94 15.62
CA LEU A 178 1.65 -8.49 14.40
C LEU A 178 0.68 -8.32 13.24
N VAL A 179 -0.28 -9.23 13.06
CA VAL A 179 -1.34 -9.06 12.04
C VAL A 179 -2.20 -7.83 12.32
N ILE A 180 -2.60 -7.61 13.58
CA ILE A 180 -3.33 -6.41 14.01
C ILE A 180 -2.54 -5.14 13.68
N MET A 181 -1.25 -5.11 14.01
CA MET A 181 -0.37 -3.98 13.70
C MET A 181 -0.26 -3.76 12.20
N GLY A 182 -0.09 -4.83 11.41
CA GLY A 182 -0.03 -4.76 9.96
C GLY A 182 -1.33 -4.22 9.33
N LEU A 183 -2.49 -4.67 9.82
CA LEU A 183 -3.80 -4.15 9.40
C LEU A 183 -3.98 -2.68 9.75
N GLY A 184 -3.54 -2.25 10.95
CA GLY A 184 -3.58 -0.87 11.39
C GLY A 184 -2.68 0.04 10.57
N ILE A 185 -1.45 -0.40 10.26
CA ILE A 185 -0.51 0.33 9.40
C ILE A 185 -1.07 0.45 7.98
N ALA A 186 -1.59 -0.63 7.41
CA ALA A 186 -2.20 -0.61 6.08
C ALA A 186 -3.42 0.34 6.03
N LEU A 187 -4.30 0.30 7.05
CA LEU A 187 -5.41 1.24 7.16
C LEU A 187 -4.90 2.67 7.27
N HIS A 188 -3.90 2.93 8.11
CA HIS A 188 -3.31 4.25 8.25
C HIS A 188 -2.80 4.77 6.90
N TYR A 189 -2.06 3.96 6.14
CA TYR A 189 -1.57 4.34 4.81
C TYR A 189 -2.70 4.65 3.81
N ASP A 190 -3.80 3.91 3.85
CA ASP A 190 -4.97 4.15 2.99
C ASP A 190 -5.70 5.45 3.37
N LEU A 191 -5.72 5.81 4.65
CA LEU A 191 -6.40 7.02 5.15
C LEU A 191 -5.54 8.29 5.04
N SER A 192 -4.25 8.20 5.38
CA SER A 192 -3.36 9.36 5.54
C SER A 192 -2.50 9.66 4.31
N LEU A 193 -1.96 8.63 3.66
CA LEU A 193 -1.00 8.80 2.56
C LEU A 193 -1.67 8.83 1.18
N LEU A 194 -2.95 8.46 1.10
CA LEU A 194 -3.72 8.41 -0.14
C LEU A 194 -5.05 9.18 0.02
N PRO A 195 -4.99 10.51 0.23
CA PRO A 195 -6.21 11.31 0.42
C PRO A 195 -7.18 11.18 -0.75
N THR A 196 -6.68 10.86 -1.95
CA THR A 196 -7.44 10.73 -3.19
C THR A 196 -8.29 9.46 -3.28
N TYR A 197 -8.18 8.51 -2.34
CA TYR A 197 -9.13 7.40 -2.33
C TYR A 197 -10.56 7.89 -2.07
N PRO A 198 -11.56 7.33 -2.78
CA PRO A 198 -12.93 7.72 -2.58
C PRO A 198 -13.37 7.37 -1.15
N SER A 199 -14.24 8.20 -0.56
CA SER A 199 -14.69 8.06 0.83
C SER A 199 -15.30 6.69 1.12
N TRP A 200 -16.04 6.11 0.17
CA TRP A 200 -16.62 4.77 0.29
C TRP A 200 -15.57 3.68 0.49
N PHE A 201 -14.39 3.80 -0.15
CA PHE A 201 -13.31 2.82 -0.04
C PHE A 201 -12.65 2.90 1.32
N LYS A 202 -12.41 4.13 1.80
CA LYS A 202 -11.87 4.38 3.13
C LYS A 202 -12.81 3.88 4.22
N ALA A 203 -14.12 4.17 4.11
CA ALA A 203 -15.14 3.66 5.03
C ALA A 203 -15.19 2.12 5.03
N LEU A 204 -15.19 1.49 3.84
CA LEU A 204 -15.14 0.04 3.72
C LEU A 204 -13.89 -0.52 4.42
N ARG A 205 -12.70 0.00 4.12
CA ARG A 205 -11.45 -0.45 4.75
C ARG A 205 -11.46 -0.32 6.27
N THR A 206 -11.99 0.77 6.80
CA THR A 206 -12.15 0.96 8.25
C THR A 206 -13.03 -0.14 8.85
N ILE A 207 -14.20 -0.42 8.28
CA ILE A 207 -15.10 -1.47 8.79
C ILE A 207 -14.42 -2.85 8.74
N LEU A 208 -13.80 -3.20 7.62
CA LEU A 208 -13.14 -4.50 7.46
C LEU A 208 -12.03 -4.67 8.51
N THR A 209 -11.17 -3.66 8.68
CA THR A 209 -10.08 -3.70 9.66
C THR A 209 -10.60 -3.75 11.09
N VAL A 210 -11.66 -3.01 11.43
CA VAL A 210 -12.25 -3.03 12.77
C VAL A 210 -12.83 -4.41 13.12
N VAL A 211 -13.58 -5.03 12.19
CA VAL A 211 -14.14 -6.37 12.43
C VAL A 211 -13.02 -7.41 12.53
N ALA A 212 -12.01 -7.34 11.67
CA ALA A 212 -10.84 -8.24 11.74
C ALA A 212 -10.08 -8.08 13.06
N PHE A 213 -9.87 -6.84 13.52
CA PHE A 213 -9.23 -6.52 14.80
C PHE A 213 -9.96 -7.19 15.96
N PHE A 214 -11.27 -6.94 16.11
CA PHE A 214 -12.04 -7.52 17.22
C PHE A 214 -12.10 -9.04 17.13
N SER A 215 -12.14 -9.59 15.92
CA SER A 215 -12.11 -11.05 15.72
C SER A 215 -10.80 -11.69 16.17
N LEU A 216 -9.66 -11.05 15.88
CA LEU A 216 -8.34 -11.52 16.34
C LEU A 216 -8.19 -11.37 17.86
N ILE A 217 -8.67 -10.28 18.44
CA ILE A 217 -8.72 -10.11 19.89
C ILE A 217 -9.60 -11.19 20.53
N GLY A 218 -10.75 -11.50 19.95
CA GLY A 218 -11.62 -12.59 20.41
C GLY A 218 -10.89 -13.93 20.48
N THR A 219 -10.10 -14.27 19.47
CA THR A 219 -9.26 -15.49 19.49
C THR A 219 -8.21 -15.48 20.59
N VAL A 220 -7.54 -14.34 20.82
CA VAL A 220 -6.56 -14.21 21.91
C VAL A 220 -7.24 -14.36 23.27
N VAL A 221 -8.45 -13.83 23.44
CA VAL A 221 -9.26 -13.98 24.65
C VAL A 221 -9.66 -15.44 24.85
N ILE A 222 -10.22 -16.11 23.84
CA ILE A 222 -10.60 -17.52 23.89
C ILE A 222 -9.44 -18.41 24.34
N LYS A 223 -8.23 -18.17 23.82
CA LYS A 223 -7.00 -18.87 24.23
C LYS A 223 -6.74 -18.82 25.75
N GLN A 224 -7.16 -17.75 26.43
CA GLN A 224 -6.96 -17.57 27.87
C GLN A 224 -8.02 -18.28 28.72
N TYR A 225 -9.24 -18.44 28.20
CA TYR A 225 -10.39 -18.94 28.97
C TYR A 225 -10.70 -20.43 28.73
N TYR A 226 -10.44 -20.96 27.53
CA TYR A 226 -10.82 -22.32 27.17
C TYR A 226 -9.65 -23.30 27.14
N PRO A 227 -9.88 -24.58 27.46
CA PRO A 227 -8.84 -25.60 27.40
C PRO A 227 -8.40 -25.84 25.95
N GLU A 228 -7.10 -26.10 25.79
CA GLU A 228 -6.47 -26.35 24.49
C GLU A 228 -6.71 -27.80 24.04
N LYS A 229 -7.10 -27.99 22.78
CA LYS A 229 -7.19 -29.30 22.14
C LYS A 229 -6.33 -29.32 20.87
N LYS A 230 -5.24 -30.10 20.90
CA LYS A 230 -4.35 -30.32 19.75
C LYS A 230 -4.77 -31.57 19.01
N TYR A 231 -4.94 -31.50 17.69
CA TYR A 231 -5.32 -32.66 16.88
C TYR A 231 -4.14 -33.31 16.14
N PHE A 232 -3.01 -32.60 15.97
CA PHE A 232 -1.93 -33.03 15.08
C PHE A 232 -0.63 -33.47 15.78
N THR A 233 -0.60 -33.63 17.11
CA THR A 233 0.63 -34.00 17.85
C THR A 233 0.75 -35.50 18.17
N ASP A 234 -0.16 -36.35 17.67
CA ASP A 234 -0.13 -37.81 17.88
C ASP A 234 0.62 -38.59 16.77
N LYS A 235 1.61 -37.99 16.09
CA LYS A 235 2.42 -38.69 15.08
C LYS A 235 3.91 -38.43 15.21
#